data_AF-A0A934RX96-F1
#
_entry.id   AF-A0A934RX96-F1
#
_cell.length_a   1.000
_cell.length_b   1.000
_cell.length_c   1.000
_cell.angle_alpha   90.00
_cell.angle_beta   90.00
_cell.angle_gamma   90.00
#
_symmetry.space_group_name_H-M   'P 1'
#
loop_
_entity.id
_entity.type
_entity.pdbx_description
1 polymer ?
#
loop_
_entity_poly.entity_id
_entity_poly.type
_entity_poly.pdbx_seq_one_letter_code
_entity_poly.pdbx_strand_id
1 'polypeptide(L)'
;MSTGLFSLAIVDRQLFDTLMWEDNIGEWSTFFAFMLAGLIGLRSVFSKKSAPGANRLLNTNWVALLGLSVLCLFAAGEEISWAQRVFGFQPPEVFQQQNFQQELNVHNVLQARGFAPWIFFTGICLGYGLLLPILASLLRNRFKDGLLGWILSAAPSIHLAPWFTLTGLVYWHTISNMDLEAAELMFGMLFLADVSNRAACLQQHESHTKPVSSAKSLILLICAIALGGLTNPLLERFVIKVDPNLVAQTLNELQAIGRELEEYQGINPGIIESGVLADFRLYFGVRRDWLRFPDNGSGFLNSESSDESHSNLRRDYFLDPWNNAYWIRFQGTQPIYLYSFGPNRRLDTIMGDDMGVPNPDDVRGDDIGIWITNMKFN
;
A
#
# COMPACT_ATOMS: atom_id res chain seq x y z
N MET A 1 -13.69 14.01 10.04
CA MET A 1 -12.68 13.67 9.02
C MET A 1 -13.28 12.78 7.95
N SER A 2 -13.99 11.70 8.29
CA SER A 2 -14.68 10.83 7.32
C SER A 2 -15.62 11.59 6.36
N THR A 3 -16.39 12.56 6.85
CA THR A 3 -17.25 13.38 5.98
C THR A 3 -16.47 14.27 5.01
N GLY A 4 -15.25 14.69 5.34
CA GLY A 4 -14.47 15.62 4.51
C GLY A 4 -13.86 14.95 3.27
N LEU A 5 -13.28 13.76 3.42
CA LEU A 5 -12.70 12.98 2.32
C LEU A 5 -13.78 12.56 1.31
N PHE A 6 -14.91 12.01 1.78
CA PHE A 6 -16.01 11.67 0.87
C PHE A 6 -16.74 12.90 0.32
N SER A 7 -16.75 14.03 1.03
CA SER A 7 -17.21 15.29 0.43
C SER A 7 -16.29 15.72 -0.71
N LEU A 8 -14.98 15.51 -0.59
CA LEU A 8 -14.04 15.77 -1.68
C LEU A 8 -14.30 14.85 -2.87
N ALA A 9 -14.50 13.56 -2.64
CA ALA A 9 -14.86 12.61 -3.70
C ALA A 9 -16.11 13.02 -4.50
N ILE A 10 -17.06 13.70 -3.84
CA ILE A 10 -18.28 14.23 -4.48
C ILE A 10 -18.03 15.56 -5.19
N VAL A 11 -17.23 16.46 -4.60
CA VAL A 11 -17.03 17.83 -5.09
C VAL A 11 -15.96 17.92 -6.17
N ASP A 12 -14.87 17.18 -6.01
CA ASP A 12 -13.71 17.13 -6.92
C ASP A 12 -13.12 15.71 -6.91
N ARG A 13 -13.74 14.85 -7.74
CA ARG A 13 -13.35 13.44 -7.86
C ARG A 13 -11.90 13.28 -8.32
N GLN A 14 -11.44 14.11 -9.26
CA GLN A 14 -10.09 14.04 -9.79
C GLN A 14 -9.04 14.35 -8.73
N LEU A 15 -9.26 15.38 -7.91
CA LEU A 15 -8.37 15.68 -6.79
C LEU A 15 -8.40 14.57 -5.73
N PHE A 16 -9.57 14.01 -5.43
CA PHE A 16 -9.69 12.87 -4.51
C PHE A 16 -8.88 11.67 -5.00
N ASP A 17 -9.06 11.24 -6.25
CA ASP A 17 -8.34 10.12 -6.83
C ASP A 17 -6.83 10.39 -6.83
N THR A 18 -6.40 11.60 -7.17
CA THR A 18 -4.98 12.00 -7.12
C THR A 18 -4.39 11.89 -5.71
N LEU A 19 -5.15 12.23 -4.67
CA LEU A 19 -4.66 12.18 -3.29
C LEU A 19 -4.62 10.74 -2.75
N MET A 20 -5.59 9.91 -3.14
CA MET A 20 -5.74 8.53 -2.66
C MET A 20 -4.97 7.50 -3.49
N TRP A 21 -4.37 7.92 -4.60
CA TRP A 21 -3.50 7.09 -5.43
C TRP A 21 -2.31 6.49 -4.66
N GLU A 22 -1.75 5.37 -5.15
CA GLU A 22 -0.54 4.75 -4.60
C GLU A 22 0.63 5.74 -4.52
N ASP A 23 1.52 5.53 -3.55
CA ASP A 23 2.68 6.39 -3.27
C ASP A 23 2.31 7.87 -3.02
N ASN A 24 1.05 8.17 -2.65
CA ASN A 24 0.55 9.53 -2.47
C ASN A 24 0.08 9.81 -1.03
N ILE A 25 -0.57 10.95 -0.82
CA ILE A 25 -0.91 11.44 0.53
C ILE A 25 -1.78 10.42 1.28
N GLY A 26 -2.69 9.71 0.60
CA GLY A 26 -3.52 8.66 1.19
C GLY A 26 -2.70 7.57 1.87
N GLU A 27 -1.99 6.78 1.06
CA GLU A 27 -1.14 5.66 1.50
C GLU A 27 -0.13 6.10 2.58
N TRP A 28 0.60 7.20 2.37
CA TRP A 28 1.54 7.69 3.38
C TRP A 28 0.85 8.08 4.68
N SER A 29 -0.34 8.70 4.62
CA SER A 29 -1.10 9.04 5.82
C SER A 29 -1.58 7.80 6.57
N THR A 30 -1.99 6.75 5.84
CA THR A 30 -2.36 5.44 6.42
C THR A 30 -1.17 4.80 7.11
N PHE A 31 0.00 4.78 6.44
CA PHE A 31 1.27 4.34 6.99
C PHE A 31 1.59 5.05 8.31
N PHE A 32 1.55 6.38 8.34
CA PHE A 32 1.82 7.14 9.57
C PHE A 32 0.77 6.90 10.64
N ALA A 33 -0.51 6.74 10.29
CA ALA A 33 -1.55 6.44 11.26
C ALA A 33 -1.26 5.12 11.99
N PHE A 34 -0.97 4.06 11.25
CA PHE A 34 -0.61 2.76 11.82
C PHE A 34 0.74 2.77 12.54
N MET A 35 1.76 3.41 11.97
CA MET A 35 3.08 3.52 12.60
C MET A 35 3.00 4.26 13.93
N LEU A 36 2.32 5.41 13.97
CA LEU A 36 2.12 6.17 15.22
C LEU A 36 1.34 5.36 16.24
N ALA A 37 0.30 4.63 15.82
CA ALA A 37 -0.47 3.75 16.70
C ALA A 37 0.47 2.72 17.36
N GLY A 38 1.23 1.99 16.54
CA GLY A 38 2.20 1.00 17.01
C GLY A 38 3.25 1.57 17.96
N LEU A 39 3.88 2.69 17.60
CA LEU A 39 4.92 3.33 18.41
C LEU A 39 4.38 3.86 19.75
N ILE A 40 3.18 4.45 19.76
CA ILE A 40 2.53 4.92 21.00
C ILE A 40 2.25 3.74 21.92
N GLY A 41 1.70 2.64 21.39
CA GLY A 41 1.40 1.45 22.17
C GLY A 41 2.66 0.77 22.72
N LEU A 42 3.69 0.55 21.89
CA LEU A 42 4.98 -0.01 22.35
C LEU A 42 5.64 0.86 23.41
N ARG A 43 5.74 2.17 23.17
CA ARG A 43 6.30 3.11 24.15
C ARG A 43 5.55 3.02 25.48
N SER A 44 4.23 2.85 25.42
CA SER A 44 3.38 2.75 26.61
C SER A 44 3.63 1.45 27.36
N VAL A 45 3.74 0.32 26.67
CA VAL A 45 4.05 -1.00 27.25
C VAL A 45 5.42 -0.99 27.94
N PHE A 46 6.43 -0.33 27.37
CA PHE A 46 7.80 -0.33 27.89
C PHE A 46 8.17 0.90 28.75
N SER A 47 7.23 1.81 29.00
CA SER A 47 7.47 3.00 29.81
C SER A 47 7.77 2.64 31.28
N LYS A 48 8.91 3.09 31.82
CA LYS A 48 9.33 2.84 33.22
C LYS A 48 8.48 3.53 34.30
N LYS A 49 7.38 4.18 33.93
CA LYS A 49 6.49 4.89 34.87
C LYS A 49 5.58 3.98 35.71
N SER A 50 5.71 2.65 35.62
CA SER A 50 4.92 1.72 36.43
C SER A 50 5.26 1.76 37.90
N ALA A 51 4.25 1.43 38.72
CA ALA A 51 4.47 1.06 40.11
C ALA A 51 5.52 -0.05 40.22
N PRO A 52 6.51 0.07 41.12
CA PRO A 52 7.49 -0.98 41.37
C PRO A 52 6.79 -2.32 41.71
N GLY A 53 7.10 -3.38 40.95
CA GLY A 53 6.58 -4.74 41.18
C GLY A 53 5.40 -5.18 40.30
N ALA A 54 4.81 -4.29 39.49
CA ALA A 54 3.75 -4.67 38.54
C ALA A 54 4.36 -5.29 37.26
N ASN A 55 4.21 -6.60 37.06
CA ASN A 55 4.58 -7.24 35.80
C ASN A 55 3.48 -7.01 34.75
N ARG A 56 3.64 -5.98 33.92
CA ARG A 56 2.69 -5.64 32.84
C ARG A 56 2.41 -6.82 31.90
N LEU A 57 3.39 -7.71 31.67
CA LEU A 57 3.21 -8.86 30.77
C LEU A 57 2.30 -9.95 31.35
N LEU A 58 1.93 -9.87 32.63
CA LEU A 58 0.91 -10.72 33.24
C LEU A 58 -0.51 -10.12 33.13
N ASN A 59 -0.64 -8.85 32.74
CA ASN A 59 -1.93 -8.19 32.60
C ASN A 59 -2.43 -8.29 31.15
N THR A 60 -3.59 -8.91 30.96
CA THR A 60 -4.21 -9.14 29.65
C THR A 60 -4.40 -7.85 28.83
N ASN A 61 -4.63 -6.69 29.47
CA ASN A 61 -4.82 -5.43 28.75
C ASN A 61 -3.49 -4.89 28.18
N TRP A 62 -2.39 -5.04 28.91
CA TRP A 62 -1.06 -4.66 28.43
C TRP A 62 -0.57 -5.60 27.33
N VAL A 63 -0.85 -6.90 27.45
CA VAL A 63 -0.56 -7.88 26.39
C VAL A 63 -1.42 -7.62 25.15
N ALA A 64 -2.70 -7.29 25.31
CA ALA A 64 -3.56 -6.89 24.20
C ALA A 64 -3.06 -5.61 23.51
N LEU A 65 -2.63 -4.60 24.28
CA LEU A 65 -2.01 -3.40 23.73
C LEU A 65 -0.71 -3.72 22.97
N LEU A 66 0.14 -4.60 23.50
CA LEU A 66 1.37 -5.04 22.82
C LEU A 66 1.05 -5.73 21.49
N GLY A 67 0.12 -6.69 21.49
CA GLY A 67 -0.31 -7.39 20.28
C GLY A 67 -0.88 -6.44 19.23
N LEU A 68 -1.75 -5.52 19.65
CA LEU A 68 -2.31 -4.49 18.78
C LEU A 68 -1.22 -3.55 18.23
N SER A 69 -0.22 -3.21 19.04
CA SER A 69 0.90 -2.34 18.62
C SER A 69 1.74 -3.02 17.54
N VAL A 70 2.06 -4.30 17.70
CA VAL A 70 2.80 -5.08 16.71
C VAL A 70 1.98 -5.25 15.43
N LEU A 71 0.68 -5.51 15.55
CA LEU A 71 -0.24 -5.58 14.42
C LEU A 71 -0.24 -4.25 13.63
N CYS A 72 -0.33 -3.11 14.31
CA CYS A 72 -0.29 -1.81 13.65
C CYS A 72 1.06 -1.56 12.94
N LEU A 73 2.20 -1.93 13.53
CA LEU A 73 3.49 -1.77 12.84
C LEU A 73 3.61 -2.69 11.62
N PHE A 74 3.07 -3.91 11.70
CA PHE A 74 3.00 -4.81 10.56
C PHE A 74 2.12 -4.22 9.46
N ALA A 75 0.93 -3.71 9.79
CA ALA A 75 0.03 -3.05 8.85
C ALA A 75 0.68 -1.81 8.21
N ALA A 76 1.42 -1.01 8.98
CA ALA A 76 2.21 0.10 8.43
C ALA A 76 3.26 -0.40 7.42
N GLY A 77 3.98 -1.48 7.73
CA GLY A 77 4.92 -2.08 6.77
C GLY A 77 4.23 -2.52 5.49
N GLU A 78 3.11 -3.24 5.60
CA GLU A 78 2.33 -3.71 4.45
C GLU A 78 1.81 -2.56 3.58
N GLU A 79 1.37 -1.45 4.16
CA GLU A 79 0.80 -0.29 3.45
C GLU A 79 1.74 0.27 2.37
N ILE A 80 3.05 0.32 2.64
CA ILE A 80 4.05 0.88 1.72
C ILE A 80 4.96 -0.20 1.14
N SER A 81 4.48 -1.45 1.08
CA SER A 81 5.22 -2.61 0.58
C SER A 81 6.62 -2.73 1.22
N TRP A 82 6.67 -2.53 2.54
CA TRP A 82 7.87 -2.53 3.38
C TRP A 82 8.96 -1.56 2.90
N ALA A 83 8.54 -0.42 2.36
CA ALA A 83 9.41 0.61 1.80
C ALA A 83 10.28 0.10 0.63
N GLN A 84 9.81 -0.92 -0.09
CA GLN A 84 10.48 -1.44 -1.29
C GLN A 84 10.78 -0.33 -2.28
N ARG A 85 9.79 0.50 -2.63
CA ARG A 85 9.98 1.60 -3.60
C ARG A 85 10.96 2.64 -3.07
N VAL A 86 10.94 2.93 -1.77
CA VAL A 86 11.90 3.88 -1.16
C VAL A 86 13.34 3.39 -1.26
N PHE A 87 13.60 2.12 -0.91
CA PHE A 87 14.97 1.59 -0.85
C PHE A 87 15.42 0.88 -2.13
N GLY A 88 14.49 0.50 -3.00
CA GLY A 88 14.74 -0.17 -4.27
C GLY A 88 15.37 -1.55 -4.11
N PHE A 89 15.04 -2.25 -3.03
CA PHE A 89 15.47 -3.63 -2.88
C PHE A 89 14.55 -4.55 -3.68
N GLN A 90 15.08 -5.66 -4.15
CA GLN A 90 14.31 -6.66 -4.87
C GLN A 90 13.60 -7.60 -3.88
N PRO A 91 12.28 -7.79 -3.97
CA PRO A 91 11.56 -8.81 -3.20
C PRO A 91 12.03 -10.24 -3.51
N PRO A 92 11.84 -11.18 -2.57
CA PRO A 92 12.08 -12.60 -2.83
C PRO A 92 11.27 -13.14 -4.02
N GLU A 93 11.78 -14.16 -4.70
CA GLU A 93 11.19 -14.74 -5.93
C GLU A 93 9.71 -15.09 -5.81
N VAL A 94 9.25 -15.55 -4.63
CA VAL A 94 7.82 -15.86 -4.41
C VAL A 94 6.92 -14.65 -4.63
N PHE A 95 7.36 -13.45 -4.23
CA PHE A 95 6.63 -12.21 -4.44
C PHE A 95 6.72 -11.76 -5.90
N GLN A 96 7.89 -11.90 -6.51
CA GLN A 96 8.08 -11.61 -7.94
C GLN A 96 7.16 -12.46 -8.83
N GLN A 97 6.95 -13.72 -8.48
CA GLN A 97 6.16 -14.65 -9.28
C GLN A 97 4.65 -14.55 -9.04
N GLN A 98 4.26 -14.26 -7.78
CA GLN A 98 2.87 -14.43 -7.33
C GLN A 98 2.16 -13.12 -6.99
N ASN A 99 2.89 -12.04 -6.76
CA ASN A 99 2.32 -10.72 -6.57
C ASN A 99 2.19 -10.04 -7.93
N PHE A 100 0.97 -9.62 -8.30
CA PHE A 100 0.73 -8.89 -9.55
C PHE A 100 1.58 -7.62 -9.66
N GLN A 101 1.83 -6.95 -8.55
CA GLN A 101 2.64 -5.72 -8.50
C GLN A 101 4.15 -6.00 -8.35
N GLN A 102 4.55 -7.27 -8.14
CA GLN A 102 5.95 -7.66 -7.86
C GLN A 102 6.53 -6.96 -6.62
N GLU A 103 5.67 -6.77 -5.62
CA GLU A 103 6.01 -6.07 -4.39
C GLU A 103 6.12 -7.01 -3.17
N LEU A 104 6.92 -6.60 -2.19
CA LEU A 104 6.97 -7.22 -0.87
C LEU A 104 5.72 -6.80 -0.07
N ASN A 105 4.57 -7.29 -0.48
CA ASN A 105 3.28 -7.03 0.14
C ASN A 105 2.50 -8.35 0.18
N VAL A 106 2.16 -8.79 1.39
CA VAL A 106 1.51 -10.09 1.61
C VAL A 106 0.04 -10.02 1.21
N HIS A 107 -0.65 -8.91 1.47
CA HIS A 107 -2.07 -8.81 1.13
C HIS A 107 -2.31 -8.85 -0.38
N ASN A 108 -1.38 -8.35 -1.20
CA ASN A 108 -1.46 -8.44 -2.67
C ASN A 108 -1.32 -9.88 -3.17
N VAL A 109 -0.43 -10.66 -2.56
CA VAL A 109 -0.31 -12.10 -2.86
C VAL A 109 -1.59 -12.85 -2.48
N LEU A 110 -2.24 -12.48 -1.36
CA LEU A 110 -3.51 -13.09 -0.97
C LEU A 110 -4.64 -12.72 -1.96
N GLN A 111 -4.73 -11.46 -2.37
CA GLN A 111 -5.71 -10.99 -3.34
C GLN A 111 -5.57 -11.73 -4.69
N ALA A 112 -4.32 -11.90 -5.16
CA ALA A 112 -4.02 -12.70 -6.36
C ALA A 112 -4.49 -14.17 -6.27
N ARG A 113 -4.71 -14.68 -5.04
CA ARG A 113 -5.22 -16.04 -4.77
C ARG A 113 -6.72 -16.10 -4.49
N GLY A 114 -7.46 -15.02 -4.77
CA GLY A 114 -8.92 -14.97 -4.61
C GLY A 114 -9.39 -14.54 -3.22
N PHE A 115 -8.50 -13.98 -2.39
CA PHE A 115 -8.92 -13.29 -1.18
C PHE A 115 -9.61 -11.98 -1.54
N ALA A 116 -10.69 -11.65 -0.82
CA ALA A 116 -11.46 -10.42 -1.02
C ALA A 116 -11.17 -9.42 0.13
N PRO A 117 -10.28 -8.42 -0.07
CA PRO A 117 -9.88 -7.49 0.98
C PRO A 117 -11.07 -6.75 1.59
N TRP A 118 -12.04 -6.33 0.78
CA TRP A 118 -13.23 -5.62 1.25
C TRP A 118 -14.06 -6.46 2.24
N ILE A 119 -14.21 -7.77 2.02
CA ILE A 119 -14.93 -8.66 2.95
C ILE A 119 -14.15 -8.79 4.26
N PHE A 120 -12.83 -8.98 4.15
CA PHE A 120 -11.96 -9.15 5.31
C PHE A 120 -11.95 -7.91 6.21
N PHE A 121 -11.72 -6.73 5.64
CA PHE A 121 -11.71 -5.48 6.40
C PHE A 121 -13.09 -5.09 6.90
N THR A 122 -14.17 -5.36 6.15
CA THR A 122 -15.55 -5.26 6.67
C THR A 122 -15.74 -6.15 7.89
N GLY A 123 -15.28 -7.40 7.82
CA GLY A 123 -15.32 -8.36 8.92
C GLY A 123 -14.56 -7.89 10.16
N ILE A 124 -13.39 -7.26 9.99
CA ILE A 124 -12.65 -6.65 11.10
C ILE A 124 -13.44 -5.45 11.66
N CYS A 125 -13.92 -4.54 10.82
CA CYS A 125 -14.68 -3.38 11.26
C CYS A 125 -15.92 -3.75 12.08
N LEU A 126 -16.70 -4.71 11.62
CA LEU A 126 -17.92 -5.14 12.31
C LEU A 126 -17.60 -6.09 13.49
N GLY A 127 -16.66 -7.01 13.33
CA GLY A 127 -16.27 -7.96 14.37
C GLY A 127 -15.50 -7.31 15.52
N TYR A 128 -14.34 -6.73 15.22
CA TYR A 128 -13.48 -6.06 16.20
C TYR A 128 -14.07 -4.71 16.63
N GLY A 129 -14.51 -3.89 15.68
CA GLY A 129 -14.93 -2.50 15.95
C GLY A 129 -16.32 -2.34 16.58
N LEU A 130 -17.26 -3.22 16.25
CA LEU A 130 -18.66 -3.14 16.72
C LEU A 130 -19.03 -4.27 17.70
N LEU A 131 -18.85 -5.54 17.31
CA LEU A 131 -19.33 -6.67 18.10
C LEU A 131 -18.49 -6.91 19.36
N LEU A 132 -17.17 -6.88 19.23
CA LEU A 132 -16.25 -7.15 20.34
C LEU A 132 -16.40 -6.19 21.53
N PRO A 133 -16.54 -4.85 21.39
CA PRO A 133 -16.78 -3.97 22.53
C PRO A 133 -18.14 -4.20 23.19
N ILE A 134 -19.17 -4.58 22.41
CA ILE A 134 -20.48 -4.98 22.97
C ILE A 134 -20.31 -6.24 23.82
N LEU A 135 -19.67 -7.29 23.28
CA LEU A 135 -19.39 -8.52 24.01
C LEU A 135 -18.53 -8.27 25.26
N ALA A 136 -17.51 -7.41 25.17
CA ALA A 136 -16.68 -7.05 26.31
C ALA A 136 -17.49 -6.34 27.41
N SER A 137 -18.41 -5.46 27.06
CA SER A 137 -19.27 -4.80 28.06
C SER A 137 -20.18 -5.77 28.81
N LEU A 138 -20.59 -6.87 28.16
CA LEU A 138 -21.48 -7.88 28.74
C LEU A 138 -20.73 -9.01 29.48
N LEU A 139 -19.59 -9.43 28.97
CA LEU A 139 -18.94 -10.69 29.37
C LEU A 139 -17.61 -10.52 30.13
N ARG A 140 -16.98 -9.33 30.09
CA ARG A 140 -15.65 -9.12 30.69
C ARG A 140 -15.61 -9.38 32.20
N ASN A 141 -16.69 -9.09 32.93
CA ASN A 141 -16.76 -9.37 34.37
C ASN A 141 -16.82 -10.87 34.68
N ARG A 142 -17.28 -11.69 33.72
CA ARG A 142 -17.39 -13.15 33.86
C ARG A 142 -16.13 -13.88 33.44
N PHE A 143 -15.42 -13.37 32.43
CA PHE A 143 -14.22 -13.98 31.87
C PHE A 143 -13.03 -13.02 31.91
N LYS A 144 -12.23 -13.11 32.97
CA LYS A 144 -11.06 -12.24 33.19
C LYS A 144 -9.76 -12.85 32.68
N ASP A 145 -9.67 -14.17 32.70
CA ASP A 145 -8.44 -14.92 32.41
C ASP A 145 -8.58 -15.81 31.17
N GLY A 146 -7.45 -16.34 30.69
CA GLY A 146 -7.37 -17.22 29.52
C GLY A 146 -7.58 -16.49 28.19
N LEU A 147 -7.75 -17.27 27.12
CA LEU A 147 -7.87 -16.75 25.75
C LEU A 147 -9.05 -15.78 25.60
N LEU A 148 -10.21 -16.12 26.18
CA LEU A 148 -11.40 -15.27 26.09
C LEU A 148 -11.21 -13.95 26.85
N GLY A 149 -10.63 -13.97 28.05
CA GLY A 149 -10.27 -12.75 28.78
C GLY A 149 -9.31 -11.86 28.00
N TRP A 150 -8.33 -12.45 27.30
CA TRP A 150 -7.42 -11.73 26.41
C TRP A 150 -8.14 -11.09 25.21
N ILE A 151 -8.99 -11.85 24.50
CA ILE A 151 -9.78 -11.33 23.36
C ILE A 151 -10.69 -10.17 23.81
N LEU A 152 -11.42 -10.34 24.91
CA LEU A 152 -12.27 -9.28 25.46
C LEU A 152 -11.47 -8.07 25.93
N SER A 153 -10.22 -8.27 26.37
CA SER A 153 -9.29 -7.19 26.75
C SER A 153 -8.82 -6.39 25.54
N ALA A 154 -8.76 -7.02 24.35
CA ALA A 154 -8.42 -6.38 23.08
C ALA A 154 -9.56 -5.52 22.49
N ALA A 155 -10.78 -5.61 23.02
CA ALA A 155 -11.92 -4.82 22.55
C ALA A 155 -11.63 -3.31 22.49
N PRO A 156 -11.93 -2.62 21.38
CA PRO A 156 -11.75 -1.17 21.27
C PRO A 156 -12.77 -0.41 22.14
N SER A 157 -12.61 0.91 22.23
CA SER A 157 -13.61 1.76 22.89
C SER A 157 -14.97 1.69 22.18
N ILE A 158 -16.07 1.50 22.92
CA ILE A 158 -17.43 1.48 22.35
C ILE A 158 -17.80 2.78 21.63
N HIS A 159 -17.16 3.90 21.98
CA HIS A 159 -17.35 5.18 21.29
C HIS A 159 -16.81 5.19 19.86
N LEU A 160 -15.91 4.26 19.52
CA LEU A 160 -15.41 4.08 18.16
C LEU A 160 -16.31 3.20 17.29
N ALA A 161 -17.25 2.46 17.89
CA ALA A 161 -18.11 1.53 17.17
C ALA A 161 -18.89 2.18 16.00
N PRO A 162 -19.49 3.38 16.12
CA PRO A 162 -20.16 4.02 14.99
C PRO A 162 -19.21 4.29 13.80
N TRP A 163 -17.95 4.63 14.09
CA TRP A 163 -16.96 4.94 13.06
C TRP A 163 -16.38 3.68 12.41
N PHE A 164 -16.17 2.62 13.18
CA PHE A 164 -15.85 1.31 12.62
C PHE A 164 -16.99 0.78 11.75
N THR A 165 -18.25 0.91 12.20
CA THR A 165 -19.41 0.54 11.38
C THR A 165 -19.44 1.34 10.09
N LEU A 166 -19.27 2.67 10.14
CA LEU A 166 -19.21 3.49 8.95
C LEU A 166 -18.10 3.05 8.00
N THR A 167 -16.90 2.81 8.50
CA THR A 167 -15.75 2.36 7.70
C THR A 167 -16.02 0.99 7.08
N GLY A 168 -16.60 0.05 7.83
CA GLY A 168 -17.02 -1.25 7.31
C GLY A 168 -18.12 -1.14 6.24
N LEU A 169 -19.04 -0.19 6.37
CA LEU A 169 -20.03 0.09 5.34
C LEU A 169 -19.40 0.67 4.08
N VAL A 170 -18.38 1.53 4.21
CA VAL A 170 -17.60 2.00 3.06
C VAL A 170 -16.94 0.80 2.38
N TYR A 171 -16.18 -0.03 3.10
CA TYR A 171 -15.58 -1.25 2.54
C TYR A 171 -16.60 -2.14 1.82
N TRP A 172 -17.79 -2.31 2.39
CA TRP A 172 -18.83 -3.14 1.77
C TRP A 172 -19.42 -2.53 0.49
N HIS A 173 -19.48 -1.21 0.39
CA HIS A 173 -20.10 -0.48 -0.72
C HIS A 173 -19.07 0.21 -1.63
N THR A 174 -17.78 -0.10 -1.52
CA THR A 174 -16.74 0.51 -2.37
C THR A 174 -17.08 0.27 -3.83
N ILE A 175 -17.08 1.35 -4.61
CA ILE A 175 -17.40 1.35 -6.04
C ILE A 175 -16.10 1.36 -6.85
N SER A 176 -15.04 1.98 -6.32
CA SER A 176 -13.74 2.12 -6.97
C SER A 176 -12.57 1.78 -6.03
N ASN A 177 -11.38 1.56 -6.60
CA ASN A 177 -10.14 1.33 -5.83
C ASN A 177 -9.80 2.53 -4.92
N MET A 178 -10.00 3.76 -5.40
CA MET A 178 -9.70 4.97 -4.61
C MET A 178 -10.62 5.12 -3.38
N ASP A 179 -11.86 4.60 -3.45
CA ASP A 179 -12.73 4.54 -2.28
C ASP A 179 -12.23 3.53 -1.24
N LEU A 180 -11.54 2.48 -1.68
CA LEU A 180 -10.91 1.48 -0.81
C LEU A 180 -9.71 2.08 -0.06
N GLU A 181 -8.84 2.80 -0.76
CA GLU A 181 -7.70 3.53 -0.18
C GLU A 181 -8.16 4.54 0.89
N ALA A 182 -9.23 5.28 0.61
CA ALA A 182 -9.82 6.18 1.59
C ALA A 182 -10.40 5.44 2.81
N ALA A 183 -10.95 4.23 2.62
CA ALA A 183 -11.43 3.38 3.70
C ALA A 183 -10.26 2.87 4.56
N GLU A 184 -9.13 2.54 3.95
CA GLU A 184 -7.89 2.12 4.62
C GLU A 184 -7.30 3.25 5.46
N LEU A 185 -7.27 4.48 4.94
CA LEU A 185 -6.90 5.66 5.73
C LEU A 185 -7.81 5.84 6.95
N MET A 186 -9.13 5.72 6.77
CA MET A 186 -10.08 5.78 7.88
C MET A 186 -9.83 4.67 8.90
N PHE A 187 -9.55 3.46 8.42
CA PHE A 187 -9.27 2.30 9.25
C PHE A 187 -7.99 2.51 10.09
N GLY A 188 -6.88 2.97 9.48
CA GLY A 188 -5.65 3.32 10.18
C GLY A 188 -5.85 4.41 11.24
N MET A 189 -6.63 5.45 10.92
CA MET A 189 -6.98 6.53 11.87
C MET A 189 -7.78 6.01 13.08
N LEU A 190 -8.65 5.01 12.89
CA LEU A 190 -9.40 4.38 13.98
C LEU A 190 -8.50 3.57 14.91
N PHE A 191 -7.52 2.85 14.37
CA PHE A 191 -6.52 2.15 15.18
C PHE A 191 -5.62 3.13 15.94
N LEU A 192 -5.20 4.23 15.32
CA LEU A 192 -4.47 5.29 16.01
C LEU A 192 -5.28 5.87 17.17
N ALA A 193 -6.57 6.13 16.97
CA ALA A 193 -7.46 6.61 18.01
C ALA A 193 -7.62 5.57 19.15
N ASP A 194 -7.84 4.29 18.81
CA ASP A 194 -8.03 3.23 19.79
C ASP A 194 -6.78 2.99 20.64
N VAL A 195 -5.62 2.80 19.99
CA VAL A 195 -4.35 2.56 20.67
C VAL A 195 -3.97 3.73 21.57
N SER A 196 -4.14 4.96 21.09
CA SER A 196 -3.84 6.17 21.87
C SER A 196 -4.73 6.27 23.12
N ASN A 197 -6.03 6.04 22.97
CA ASN A 197 -6.99 6.07 24.09
C ASN A 197 -6.71 4.95 25.10
N ARG A 198 -6.40 3.74 24.62
CA ARG A 198 -6.10 2.58 25.46
C ARG A 198 -4.80 2.76 26.24
N ALA A 199 -3.75 3.19 25.57
CA ALA A 199 -2.46 3.52 26.18
C ALA A 199 -2.62 4.56 27.29
N ALA A 200 -3.40 5.62 27.02
CA ALA A 200 -3.72 6.65 28.00
C ALA A 200 -4.47 6.11 29.22
N CYS A 201 -5.49 5.28 29.02
CA CYS A 201 -6.29 4.71 30.09
C CYS A 201 -5.47 3.78 31.01
N LEU A 202 -4.63 2.92 30.42
CA LEU A 202 -3.77 2.01 31.17
C LEU A 202 -2.70 2.77 31.97
N GLN A 203 -2.11 3.81 31.39
CA GLN A 203 -1.17 4.67 32.11
C GLN A 203 -1.85 5.44 33.24
N GLN A 204 -3.06 5.99 33.01
CA GLN A 204 -3.82 6.69 34.03
C GLN A 204 -4.11 5.81 35.26
N HIS A 205 -4.46 4.54 35.03
CA HIS A 205 -4.68 3.59 36.12
C HIS A 205 -3.40 3.32 36.93
N GLU A 206 -2.21 3.43 36.31
CA GLU A 206 -0.93 3.27 37.02
C GLU A 206 -0.44 4.57 37.69
N SER A 207 -0.69 5.75 37.11
CA SER A 207 -0.08 7.02 37.53
C SER A 207 -1.04 8.04 38.17
N HIS A 208 -2.33 7.74 38.31
CA HIS A 208 -3.36 8.66 38.85
C HIS A 208 -3.36 10.06 38.18
N THR A 209 -3.00 10.13 36.89
CA THR A 209 -2.90 11.39 36.14
C THR A 209 -4.22 11.78 35.48
N LYS A 210 -4.36 13.05 35.06
CA LYS A 210 -5.55 13.54 34.34
C LYS A 210 -5.77 12.80 33.01
N PRO A 211 -7.03 12.65 32.55
CA PRO A 211 -7.35 11.99 31.29
C PRO A 211 -6.70 12.70 30.09
N VAL A 212 -6.45 11.94 29.03
CA VAL A 212 -6.03 12.49 27.73
C VAL A 212 -7.21 13.27 27.13
N SER A 213 -6.96 14.53 26.77
CA SER A 213 -7.98 15.38 26.16
C SER A 213 -8.24 14.98 24.72
N SER A 214 -9.48 15.14 24.26
CA SER A 214 -9.89 14.97 22.86
C SER A 214 -9.01 15.77 21.88
N ALA A 215 -8.48 16.92 22.32
CA ALA A 215 -7.54 17.73 21.56
C ALA A 215 -6.23 16.98 21.22
N LYS A 216 -5.70 16.15 22.12
CA LYS A 216 -4.48 15.38 21.86
C LYS A 216 -4.72 14.30 20.81
N SER A 217 -5.86 13.61 20.87
CA SER A 217 -6.24 12.62 19.86
C SER A 217 -6.41 13.28 18.50
N LEU A 218 -7.07 14.44 18.43
CA LEU A 218 -7.20 15.21 17.18
C LEU A 218 -5.85 15.63 16.60
N ILE A 219 -4.91 16.10 17.44
CA ILE A 219 -3.56 16.46 17.01
C ILE A 219 -2.85 15.26 16.38
N LEU A 220 -2.97 14.06 16.97
CA LEU A 220 -2.34 12.85 16.41
C LEU A 220 -2.88 12.49 15.03
N LEU A 221 -4.20 12.58 14.83
CA LEU A 221 -4.83 12.34 13.53
C LEU A 221 -4.35 13.36 12.48
N ILE A 222 -4.28 14.64 12.85
CA ILE A 222 -3.76 15.70 11.97
C ILE A 222 -2.28 15.48 11.66
N CYS A 223 -1.49 15.06 12.66
CA CYS A 223 -0.07 14.75 12.48
C CYS A 223 0.15 13.61 11.47
N ALA A 224 -0.67 12.57 11.49
CA ALA A 224 -0.56 11.48 10.50
C ALA A 224 -0.75 12.01 9.06
N ILE A 225 -1.77 12.83 8.82
CA ILE A 225 -2.00 13.45 7.50
C ILE A 225 -0.87 14.42 7.13
N ALA A 226 -0.44 15.26 8.07
CA ALA A 226 0.63 16.22 7.81
C ALA A 226 1.95 15.53 7.45
N LEU A 227 2.27 14.41 8.12
CA LEU A 227 3.44 13.61 7.78
C LEU A 227 3.27 12.96 6.40
N GLY A 228 2.08 12.42 6.08
CA GLY A 228 1.79 11.89 4.76
C GLY A 228 2.03 12.91 3.65
N GLY A 229 1.46 14.12 3.79
CA GLY A 229 1.64 15.23 2.85
C GLY A 229 3.08 15.74 2.71
N LEU A 230 3.94 15.51 3.69
CA LEU A 230 5.35 15.92 3.64
C LEU A 230 6.26 14.83 3.08
N THR A 231 5.78 13.61 2.88
CA THR A 231 6.67 12.47 2.61
C THR A 231 7.28 12.52 1.22
N ASN A 232 6.49 12.63 0.16
CA ASN A 232 7.02 12.69 -1.22
C ASN A 232 8.05 13.81 -1.41
N PRO A 233 7.79 15.08 -1.01
CA PRO A 233 8.79 16.14 -1.11
C PRO A 233 10.10 15.85 -0.35
N LEU A 234 10.03 15.11 0.76
CA LEU A 234 11.21 14.75 1.55
C LEU A 234 11.95 13.56 0.93
N LEU A 235 11.24 12.56 0.39
CA LEU A 235 11.84 11.42 -0.29
C LEU A 235 12.61 11.87 -1.53
N GLU A 236 11.98 12.64 -2.40
CA GLU A 236 12.59 13.23 -3.60
C GLU A 236 13.84 14.05 -3.26
N ARG A 237 13.81 14.77 -2.12
CA ARG A 237 14.91 15.66 -1.74
C ARG A 237 16.08 14.95 -1.06
N PHE A 238 15.81 13.94 -0.24
CA PHE A 238 16.81 13.42 0.71
C PHE A 238 17.12 11.94 0.54
N VAL A 239 16.17 11.14 0.08
CA VAL A 239 16.34 9.67 0.01
C VAL A 239 16.64 9.26 -1.41
N ILE A 240 15.80 9.70 -2.33
CA ILE A 240 15.94 9.38 -3.73
C ILE A 240 16.92 10.34 -4.38
N LYS A 241 17.83 9.79 -5.20
CA LYS A 241 18.75 10.57 -6.02
C LYS A 241 18.74 10.02 -7.44
N VAL A 242 18.52 10.92 -8.38
CA VAL A 242 18.61 10.62 -9.82
C VAL A 242 20.06 10.31 -10.17
N ASP A 243 20.33 9.06 -10.54
CA ASP A 243 21.61 8.66 -11.14
C ASP A 243 21.49 8.70 -12.67
N PRO A 244 22.18 9.61 -13.37
CA PRO A 244 22.13 9.71 -14.82
C PRO A 244 22.51 8.41 -15.55
N ASN A 245 23.38 7.59 -14.96
CA ASN A 245 23.78 6.32 -15.57
C ASN A 245 22.65 5.30 -15.52
N LEU A 246 21.93 5.22 -14.39
CA LEU A 246 20.77 4.34 -14.26
C LEU A 246 19.63 4.79 -15.18
N VAL A 247 19.40 6.11 -15.32
CA VAL A 247 18.45 6.66 -16.29
C VAL A 247 18.80 6.26 -17.73
N ALA A 248 20.06 6.43 -18.12
CA ALA A 248 20.53 6.05 -19.45
C ALA A 248 20.42 4.53 -19.69
N GLN A 249 20.75 3.71 -18.69
CA GLN A 249 20.60 2.26 -18.74
C GLN A 249 19.14 1.87 -18.94
N THR A 250 18.22 2.41 -18.15
CA THR A 250 16.78 2.15 -18.26
C THR A 250 16.25 2.50 -19.64
N LEU A 251 16.62 3.65 -20.19
CA LEU A 251 16.23 4.05 -21.55
C LEU A 251 16.74 3.07 -22.61
N ASN A 252 17.98 2.61 -22.49
CA ASN A 252 18.55 1.65 -23.44
C ASN A 252 17.88 0.28 -23.35
N GLU A 253 17.57 -0.21 -22.13
CA GLU A 253 16.83 -1.46 -21.91
C GLU A 253 15.42 -1.36 -22.49
N LEU A 254 14.69 -0.26 -22.22
CA LEU A 254 13.39 0.01 -22.82
C LEU A 254 13.42 -0.03 -24.35
N GLN A 255 14.41 0.63 -24.97
CA GLN A 255 14.57 0.63 -26.43
C GLN A 255 14.83 -0.76 -27.01
N ALA A 256 15.62 -1.57 -26.33
CA ALA A 256 15.90 -2.93 -26.78
C ALA A 256 14.66 -3.83 -26.63
N ILE A 257 13.93 -3.75 -25.51
CA ILE A 257 12.64 -4.43 -25.32
C ILE A 257 11.64 -4.01 -26.40
N GLY A 258 11.51 -2.71 -26.66
CA GLY A 258 10.60 -2.17 -27.67
C GLY A 258 10.88 -2.70 -29.08
N ARG A 259 12.16 -2.72 -29.50
CA ARG A 259 12.55 -3.29 -30.81
C ARG A 259 12.19 -4.78 -30.94
N GLU A 260 12.43 -5.57 -29.90
CA GLU A 260 12.09 -7.00 -29.93
C GLU A 260 10.56 -7.20 -30.05
N LEU A 261 9.75 -6.40 -29.37
CA LEU A 261 8.30 -6.47 -29.51
C LEU A 261 7.82 -6.11 -30.92
N GLU A 262 8.44 -5.11 -31.56
CA GLU A 262 8.13 -4.68 -32.92
C GLU A 262 8.52 -5.72 -33.98
N GLU A 263 9.74 -6.27 -33.90
CA GLU A 263 10.28 -7.21 -34.88
C GLU A 263 9.55 -8.55 -34.89
N TYR A 264 9.12 -9.03 -33.72
CA TYR A 264 8.54 -10.37 -33.56
C TYR A 264 7.02 -10.41 -33.64
N GLN A 265 6.35 -9.26 -33.86
CA GLN A 265 4.88 -9.14 -33.75
C GLN A 265 4.38 -9.88 -32.50
N GLY A 266 5.09 -9.73 -31.39
CA GLY A 266 5.05 -10.65 -30.24
C GLY A 266 3.76 -10.60 -29.44
N ILE A 267 2.68 -10.09 -29.99
CA ILE A 267 1.45 -9.79 -29.26
C ILE A 267 0.39 -10.74 -29.69
N ASN A 268 -0.31 -11.28 -28.71
CA ASN A 268 -1.51 -12.05 -28.97
C ASN A 268 -2.74 -11.12 -28.90
N PRO A 269 -3.24 -10.60 -30.04
CA PRO A 269 -4.29 -9.59 -30.05
C PRO A 269 -5.66 -10.10 -29.57
N GLY A 270 -5.83 -11.42 -29.42
CA GLY A 270 -7.13 -12.02 -29.07
C GLY A 270 -7.59 -11.82 -27.62
N ILE A 271 -6.80 -11.15 -26.76
CA ILE A 271 -7.03 -11.14 -25.30
C ILE A 271 -7.37 -9.74 -24.77
N ILE A 272 -7.07 -8.67 -25.50
CA ILE A 272 -7.37 -7.29 -25.06
C ILE A 272 -8.57 -6.77 -25.85
N GLU A 273 -9.66 -6.46 -25.15
CA GLU A 273 -10.87 -5.93 -25.78
C GLU A 273 -10.57 -4.65 -26.57
N SER A 274 -11.05 -4.59 -27.80
CA SER A 274 -10.83 -3.45 -28.69
C SER A 274 -11.43 -2.18 -28.08
N GLY A 275 -10.59 -1.20 -27.76
CA GLY A 275 -11.01 0.13 -27.31
C GLY A 275 -10.69 0.48 -25.85
N VAL A 276 -10.19 -0.45 -25.05
CA VAL A 276 -9.76 -0.17 -23.67
C VAL A 276 -8.28 0.22 -23.67
N LEU A 277 -7.95 1.35 -23.02
CA LEU A 277 -6.58 1.65 -22.63
C LEU A 277 -6.26 0.82 -21.38
N ALA A 278 -5.20 0.04 -21.42
CA ALA A 278 -4.84 -0.82 -20.29
C ALA A 278 -3.33 -0.91 -20.13
N ASP A 279 -2.89 -0.89 -18.89
CA ASP A 279 -1.49 -1.05 -18.52
C ASP A 279 -1.30 -2.35 -17.75
N PHE A 280 -0.22 -3.06 -18.07
CA PHE A 280 0.13 -4.28 -17.36
C PHE A 280 1.64 -4.36 -17.15
N ARG A 281 2.03 -5.06 -16.09
CA ARG A 281 3.43 -5.43 -15.87
C ARG A 281 3.92 -6.32 -17.01
N LEU A 282 5.11 -6.01 -17.53
CA LEU A 282 5.69 -6.70 -18.68
C LEU A 282 5.87 -8.20 -18.41
N TYR A 283 6.35 -8.55 -17.21
CA TYR A 283 6.48 -9.93 -16.74
C TYR A 283 5.17 -10.73 -16.85
N PHE A 284 4.05 -10.16 -16.40
CA PHE A 284 2.74 -10.83 -16.46
C PHE A 284 2.23 -10.99 -17.89
N GLY A 285 2.49 -10.00 -18.76
CA GLY A 285 2.17 -10.10 -20.18
C GLY A 285 2.87 -11.30 -20.83
N VAL A 286 4.14 -11.54 -20.51
CA VAL A 286 4.88 -12.71 -21.00
C VAL A 286 4.34 -14.00 -20.38
N ARG A 287 4.17 -14.03 -19.06
CA ARG A 287 3.71 -15.23 -18.32
C ARG A 287 2.34 -15.74 -18.76
N ARG A 288 1.49 -14.86 -19.29
CA ARG A 288 0.15 -15.16 -19.78
C ARG A 288 0.07 -15.31 -21.30
N ASP A 289 1.20 -15.38 -22.00
CA ASP A 289 1.31 -15.47 -23.46
C ASP A 289 0.63 -14.31 -24.22
N TRP A 290 0.51 -13.14 -23.57
CA TRP A 290 0.05 -11.90 -24.21
C TRP A 290 1.19 -11.25 -24.99
N LEU A 291 2.40 -11.37 -24.47
CA LEU A 291 3.64 -10.93 -25.06
C LEU A 291 4.57 -12.13 -25.29
N ARG A 292 5.26 -12.13 -26.42
CA ARG A 292 6.21 -13.16 -26.83
C ARG A 292 7.49 -12.48 -27.27
N PHE A 293 8.58 -12.98 -26.72
CA PHE A 293 9.93 -12.61 -27.10
C PHE A 293 10.57 -13.83 -27.79
N PRO A 294 11.55 -13.64 -28.68
CA PRO A 294 12.35 -14.74 -29.21
C PRO A 294 12.95 -15.59 -28.08
N ASP A 295 13.19 -16.88 -28.34
CA ASP A 295 13.85 -17.78 -27.39
C ASP A 295 15.22 -17.17 -27.00
N ASN A 296 15.37 -16.81 -25.72
CA ASN A 296 16.45 -16.01 -25.09
C ASN A 296 16.25 -14.48 -24.98
N GLY A 297 15.01 -13.95 -25.10
CA GLY A 297 14.60 -12.55 -24.86
C GLY A 297 15.70 -11.62 -24.34
N SER A 298 16.44 -11.01 -25.28
CA SER A 298 17.72 -10.34 -25.05
C SER A 298 17.60 -8.83 -24.88
N GLY A 299 16.36 -8.33 -24.77
CA GLY A 299 16.06 -6.90 -24.65
C GLY A 299 16.74 -6.21 -23.47
N PHE A 300 17.31 -6.96 -22.54
CA PHE A 300 18.12 -6.43 -21.45
C PHE A 300 19.59 -6.39 -21.82
N LEU A 301 20.21 -5.22 -21.70
CA LEU A 301 21.66 -5.09 -21.79
C LEU A 301 22.33 -5.90 -20.66
N ASN A 302 23.47 -6.54 -20.94
CA ASN A 302 24.31 -7.10 -19.88
C ASN A 302 24.78 -5.91 -19.03
N SER A 303 24.36 -5.80 -17.77
CA SER A 303 24.98 -4.84 -16.87
C SER A 303 26.44 -5.26 -16.68
N GLU A 304 27.39 -4.33 -16.81
CA GLU A 304 28.80 -4.54 -16.41
C GLU A 304 28.93 -4.70 -14.87
N SER A 305 27.89 -5.16 -14.18
CA SER A 305 27.91 -5.47 -12.76
C SER A 305 28.68 -6.76 -12.56
N SER A 306 29.62 -6.76 -11.61
CA SER A 306 30.39 -7.94 -11.21
C SER A 306 29.57 -9.09 -10.61
N ASP A 307 28.26 -8.94 -10.52
CA ASP A 307 27.33 -9.90 -9.92
C ASP A 307 26.28 -10.34 -10.94
N GLU A 308 26.64 -11.34 -11.76
CA GLU A 308 25.78 -11.92 -12.81
C GLU A 308 24.43 -12.44 -12.24
N SER A 309 24.38 -12.80 -10.95
CA SER A 309 23.17 -13.31 -10.32
C SER A 309 22.07 -12.24 -10.26
N HIS A 310 22.41 -10.99 -9.95
CA HIS A 310 21.44 -9.90 -9.88
C HIS A 310 20.97 -9.48 -11.28
N SER A 311 21.85 -9.49 -12.28
CA SER A 311 21.46 -9.19 -13.66
C SER A 311 20.50 -10.22 -14.24
N ASN A 312 20.66 -11.50 -13.90
CA ASN A 312 19.77 -12.56 -14.37
C ASN A 312 18.38 -12.45 -13.75
N LEU A 313 18.28 -12.20 -12.44
CA LEU A 313 16.98 -12.04 -11.79
C LEU A 313 16.20 -10.84 -12.31
N ARG A 314 16.87 -9.70 -12.59
CA ARG A 314 16.21 -8.54 -13.20
C ARG A 314 15.61 -8.88 -14.57
N ARG A 315 16.31 -9.68 -15.37
CA ARG A 315 15.82 -10.17 -16.67
C ARG A 315 14.63 -11.09 -16.52
N ASP A 316 14.75 -12.09 -15.64
CA ASP A 316 13.72 -13.11 -15.44
C ASP A 316 12.38 -12.51 -14.99
N TYR A 317 12.43 -11.42 -14.24
CA TYR A 317 11.26 -10.74 -13.67
C TYR A 317 10.94 -9.38 -14.30
N PHE A 318 11.64 -9.00 -15.38
CA PHE A 318 11.50 -7.70 -16.05
C PHE A 318 11.54 -6.49 -15.10
N LEU A 319 12.65 -6.39 -14.34
CA LEU A 319 12.90 -5.31 -13.39
C LEU A 319 13.91 -4.29 -13.92
N ASP A 320 13.60 -3.02 -13.71
CA ASP A 320 14.48 -1.89 -14.00
C ASP A 320 15.73 -1.87 -13.09
N PRO A 321 16.71 -1.00 -13.36
CA PRO A 321 17.92 -0.89 -12.55
C PRO A 321 17.71 -0.51 -11.08
N TRP A 322 16.50 -0.05 -10.74
CA TRP A 322 16.09 0.29 -9.39
C TRP A 322 15.24 -0.80 -8.72
N ASN A 323 15.08 -1.97 -9.36
CA ASN A 323 14.27 -3.12 -8.95
C ASN A 323 12.75 -2.89 -8.93
N ASN A 324 12.25 -1.94 -9.73
CA ASN A 324 10.82 -1.82 -10.02
C ASN A 324 10.48 -2.54 -11.30
N ALA A 325 9.25 -3.05 -11.42
CA ALA A 325 8.85 -3.77 -12.62
C ALA A 325 8.54 -2.82 -13.78
N TYR A 326 8.98 -3.21 -14.98
CA TYR A 326 8.62 -2.57 -16.23
C TYR A 326 7.13 -2.75 -16.56
N TRP A 327 6.58 -1.74 -17.23
CA TRP A 327 5.19 -1.69 -17.67
C TRP A 327 5.07 -1.49 -19.17
N ILE A 328 3.91 -1.91 -19.68
CA ILE A 328 3.50 -1.67 -21.05
C ILE A 328 2.06 -1.17 -21.07
N ARG A 329 1.81 -0.14 -21.88
CA ARG A 329 0.49 0.42 -22.15
C ARG A 329 -0.03 -0.08 -23.49
N PHE A 330 -1.29 -0.47 -23.53
CA PHE A 330 -2.03 -0.83 -24.73
C PHE A 330 -3.18 0.13 -25.00
N GLN A 331 -3.43 0.36 -26.28
CA GLN A 331 -4.66 0.96 -26.81
C GLN A 331 -5.38 -0.09 -27.65
N GLY A 332 -6.40 -0.73 -27.07
CA GLY A 332 -6.97 -1.95 -27.65
C GLY A 332 -5.90 -3.03 -27.72
N THR A 333 -5.65 -3.60 -28.89
CA THR A 333 -4.67 -4.68 -29.07
C THR A 333 -3.26 -4.19 -29.39
N GLN A 334 -3.06 -2.88 -29.50
CA GLN A 334 -1.77 -2.29 -29.89
C GLN A 334 -1.06 -1.76 -28.66
N PRO A 335 0.18 -2.18 -28.36
CA PRO A 335 0.95 -1.53 -27.34
C PRO A 335 1.47 -0.22 -27.92
N ILE A 336 1.42 0.79 -27.09
CA ILE A 336 1.78 2.14 -27.50
C ILE A 336 2.98 2.65 -26.72
N TYR A 337 3.23 2.13 -25.52
CA TYR A 337 4.23 2.70 -24.63
C TYR A 337 4.84 1.66 -23.70
N LEU A 338 6.15 1.73 -23.48
CA LEU A 338 6.90 0.94 -22.50
C LEU A 338 7.53 1.90 -21.50
N TYR A 339 7.45 1.60 -20.19
CA TYR A 339 7.99 2.50 -19.18
C TYR A 339 8.34 1.84 -17.85
N SER A 340 9.05 2.59 -17.02
CA SER A 340 9.27 2.35 -15.59
C SER A 340 9.08 3.64 -14.80
N PHE A 341 8.88 3.54 -13.48
CA PHE A 341 8.63 4.67 -12.57
C PHE A 341 9.82 5.57 -12.26
N GLY A 342 10.88 5.47 -13.08
CA GLY A 342 12.03 6.35 -12.99
C GLY A 342 12.73 6.34 -11.62
N PRO A 343 13.51 7.40 -11.34
CA PRO A 343 14.33 7.48 -10.13
C PRO A 343 13.51 7.74 -8.86
N ASN A 344 12.42 8.52 -8.92
CA ASN A 344 11.52 8.81 -7.79
C ASN A 344 10.55 7.69 -7.47
N ARG A 345 10.43 6.68 -8.35
CA ARG A 345 9.73 5.41 -8.10
C ARG A 345 8.30 5.59 -7.62
N ARG A 346 7.74 6.77 -7.87
CA ARG A 346 6.39 7.16 -7.58
C ARG A 346 5.57 6.83 -8.80
N LEU A 347 4.36 6.35 -8.60
CA LEU A 347 3.40 6.17 -9.68
C LEU A 347 2.88 7.55 -10.14
N ASP A 348 3.61 8.21 -11.05
CA ASP A 348 3.23 9.54 -11.53
C ASP A 348 2.20 9.48 -12.67
N THR A 349 2.30 8.47 -13.54
CA THR A 349 1.28 8.23 -14.58
C THR A 349 0.00 7.68 -13.96
N ILE A 350 -0.99 8.56 -13.76
CA ILE A 350 -2.34 8.18 -13.33
C ILE A 350 -3.06 7.49 -14.49
N MET A 351 -3.56 6.30 -14.24
CA MET A 351 -4.41 5.57 -15.17
C MET A 351 -5.86 5.91 -14.85
N GLY A 352 -6.58 6.44 -15.83
CA GLY A 352 -7.95 6.89 -15.62
C GLY A 352 -8.89 5.70 -15.48
N ASP A 353 -9.57 5.63 -14.34
CA ASP A 353 -10.75 4.78 -14.16
C ASP A 353 -11.98 5.72 -14.14
N ASP A 354 -12.92 5.45 -15.03
CA ASP A 354 -14.24 6.10 -15.22
C ASP A 354 -14.28 7.52 -15.87
N MET A 355 -14.66 7.53 -17.16
CA MET A 355 -15.26 8.66 -17.92
C MET A 355 -14.37 9.65 -18.72
N GLY A 356 -13.15 9.31 -19.12
CA GLY A 356 -12.43 10.15 -20.10
C GLY A 356 -11.14 9.54 -20.58
N VAL A 357 -11.06 9.25 -21.88
CA VAL A 357 -9.86 8.72 -22.55
C VAL A 357 -8.67 9.63 -22.28
N PRO A 358 -7.64 9.20 -21.52
CA PRO A 358 -6.44 9.99 -21.31
C PRO A 358 -5.65 10.10 -22.62
N ASN A 359 -5.00 11.25 -22.80
CA ASN A 359 -4.14 11.50 -23.94
C ASN A 359 -2.97 10.48 -23.92
N PRO A 360 -2.59 9.87 -25.05
CA PRO A 360 -1.32 9.14 -25.15
C PRO A 360 -0.13 9.90 -24.51
N ASP A 361 -0.09 11.24 -24.59
CA ASP A 361 0.96 12.06 -23.97
C ASP A 361 0.97 12.13 -22.43
N ASP A 362 0.09 11.40 -21.72
CA ASP A 362 -0.18 11.58 -20.28
C ASP A 362 0.78 10.82 -19.34
N VAL A 363 2.02 10.58 -19.79
CA VAL A 363 3.11 10.13 -18.92
C VAL A 363 3.55 11.33 -18.10
N ARG A 364 3.39 11.23 -16.79
CA ARG A 364 3.57 12.36 -15.88
C ARG A 364 4.83 12.20 -15.05
N GLY A 365 5.27 13.33 -14.51
CA GLY A 365 6.34 13.36 -13.51
C GLY A 365 7.66 12.85 -14.05
N ASP A 366 8.25 11.85 -13.38
CA ASP A 366 9.59 11.35 -13.68
C ASP A 366 9.65 9.93 -14.24
N ASP A 367 8.50 9.37 -14.61
CA ASP A 367 8.39 8.11 -15.33
C ASP A 367 9.27 8.13 -16.60
N ILE A 368 10.05 7.06 -16.78
CA ILE A 368 10.96 6.89 -17.92
C ILE A 368 10.34 5.89 -18.88
N GLY A 369 10.09 6.29 -20.12
CA GLY A 369 9.50 5.40 -21.11
C GLY A 369 9.76 5.79 -22.55
N ILE A 370 9.36 4.92 -23.46
CA ILE A 370 9.47 5.10 -24.91
C ILE A 370 8.17 4.73 -25.61
N TRP A 371 7.91 5.42 -26.73
CA TRP A 371 6.84 5.09 -27.66
C TRP A 371 7.23 3.90 -28.54
N ILE A 372 6.29 2.98 -28.72
CA ILE A 372 6.43 1.89 -29.70
C ILE A 372 5.85 2.40 -31.02
N THR A 373 6.69 2.55 -32.04
CA THR A 373 6.32 3.21 -33.30
C THR A 373 6.51 2.23 -34.45
N ASN A 374 5.41 1.60 -34.87
CA ASN A 374 5.24 0.68 -36.01
C ASN A 374 5.19 -0.83 -35.70
N MET A 375 4.17 -1.29 -34.97
CA MET A 375 3.72 -2.67 -35.18
C MET A 375 2.87 -2.75 -36.45
N LYS A 376 3.47 -3.20 -37.55
CA LYS A 376 2.70 -3.64 -38.72
C LYS A 376 2.03 -4.96 -38.36
N PHE A 377 0.77 -4.95 -37.98
CA PHE A 377 -0.04 -6.17 -37.91
C PHE A 377 -0.35 -6.58 -39.36
N ASN A 378 0.05 -7.79 -39.74
CA ASN A 378 -0.37 -8.40 -41.01
C ASN A 378 -1.68 -9.16 -40.82
#